data_AF-A0A3M7IDZ9-F1
#
_entry.id   AF-A0A3M7IDZ9-F1
#
_cell.length_a   1.000
_cell.length_b   1.000
_cell.length_c   1.000
_cell.angle_alpha   90.00
_cell.angle_beta   90.00
_cell.angle_gamma   90.00
#
_symmetry.space_group_name_H-M   'P 1'
#
loop_
_entity.id
_entity.type
_entity.pdbx_description
1 polymer ?
#
loop_
_entity_poly.entity_id
_entity_poly.type
_entity_poly.pdbx_seq_one_letter_code
_entity_poly.pdbx_strand_id
1 'polypeptide(L)'
;MARSSSAHLDLLKEQIDQAKLDFGSCVAIARSPPRDEDYREAVRYSHDKLDFELERLILMYDGLDYYNLQKVRDAAEARGLGVRPTDQEFKQVLVERLTQEDIPVHMNDEEWLQKAKKWDMQQELKAAVDALDTVRGEQRRVQAMRWPKTKMEEDEE
;
A
#
# COMPACT_ATOMS: atom_id res chain seq x y z
N MET A 1 -15.23 -25.67 -1.42
CA MET A 1 -14.16 -26.52 -1.99
C MET A 1 -12.85 -25.78 -1.76
N ALA A 2 -11.89 -26.36 -1.04
CA ALA A 2 -10.56 -25.76 -0.92
C ALA A 2 -9.89 -25.84 -2.29
N ARG A 3 -9.66 -24.70 -2.95
CA ARG A 3 -8.93 -24.67 -4.23
C ARG A 3 -7.51 -25.15 -3.94
N SER A 4 -7.09 -26.23 -4.60
CA SER A 4 -5.72 -26.75 -4.50
C SER A 4 -4.77 -25.67 -5.00
N SER A 5 -3.88 -25.16 -4.13
CA SER A 5 -2.82 -24.25 -4.56
C SER A 5 -1.88 -25.00 -5.50
N SER A 6 -1.49 -24.37 -6.61
CA SER A 6 -0.45 -24.87 -7.50
C SER A 6 0.89 -24.29 -7.07
N ALA A 7 1.99 -24.99 -7.34
CA ALA A 7 3.34 -24.46 -7.08
C ALA A 7 3.58 -23.12 -7.82
N HIS A 8 2.95 -22.92 -8.98
CA HIS A 8 3.00 -21.67 -9.72
C HIS A 8 2.29 -20.53 -8.99
N LEU A 9 1.09 -20.79 -8.46
CA LEU A 9 0.34 -19.80 -7.69
C LEU A 9 1.10 -19.42 -6.42
N ASP A 10 1.70 -20.38 -5.72
CA ASP A 10 2.47 -20.11 -4.51
C ASP A 10 3.68 -19.21 -4.79
N LEU A 11 4.43 -19.48 -5.88
CA LEU A 11 5.54 -18.64 -6.31
C LEU A 11 5.11 -17.22 -6.71
N LEU A 12 3.98 -17.10 -7.43
CA LEU A 12 3.42 -15.79 -7.80
C LEU A 12 3.00 -15.01 -6.55
N LYS A 13 2.39 -15.66 -5.56
CA LYS A 13 2.02 -15.03 -4.28
C LYS A 13 3.23 -14.57 -3.49
N GLU A 14 4.29 -15.37 -3.42
CA GLU A 14 5.55 -14.98 -2.77
C GLU A 14 6.16 -13.73 -3.44
N GLN A 15 6.15 -13.69 -4.77
CA GLN A 15 6.61 -12.53 -5.53
C GLN A 15 5.76 -11.28 -5.31
N ILE A 16 4.43 -11.43 -5.25
CA ILE A 16 3.50 -10.33 -4.91
C ILE A 16 3.77 -9.82 -3.50
N ASP A 17 3.96 -10.73 -2.53
CA ASP A 17 4.26 -10.35 -1.14
C ASP A 17 5.58 -9.59 -1.03
N GLN A 18 6.55 -9.89 -1.87
CA GLN A 18 7.82 -9.17 -2.00
C GLN A 18 7.74 -7.91 -2.88
N ALA A 19 6.59 -7.62 -3.49
CA ALA A 19 6.39 -6.60 -4.52
C ALA A 19 7.41 -6.67 -5.68
N LYS A 20 7.77 -7.90 -6.09
CA LYS A 20 8.77 -8.13 -7.13
C LYS A 20 8.35 -9.28 -8.03
N LEU A 21 7.82 -8.95 -9.21
CA LEU A 21 7.44 -9.94 -10.21
C LEU A 21 8.58 -10.28 -11.16
N ASP A 22 8.86 -11.57 -11.28
CA ASP A 22 9.72 -12.17 -12.29
C ASP A 22 9.03 -13.41 -12.86
N PHE A 23 8.29 -13.23 -13.95
CA PHE A 23 7.60 -14.32 -14.65
C PHE A 23 8.55 -15.38 -15.22
N GLY A 24 9.81 -15.02 -15.50
CA GLY A 24 10.83 -15.96 -15.99
C GLY A 24 11.27 -16.94 -14.91
N SER A 25 11.39 -16.47 -13.66
CA SER A 25 11.72 -17.33 -12.51
C SER A 25 10.69 -18.44 -12.27
N CYS A 26 9.40 -18.16 -12.47
CA CYS A 26 8.34 -19.16 -12.33
C CYS A 26 8.52 -20.33 -13.29
N VAL A 27 8.92 -20.05 -14.54
CA VAL A 27 9.20 -21.07 -15.56
C VAL A 27 10.47 -21.86 -15.20
N ALA A 28 11.51 -21.18 -14.71
CA ALA A 28 12.77 -21.82 -14.35
C ALA A 28 12.64 -22.76 -13.14
N ILE A 29 11.89 -22.34 -12.11
CA ILE A 29 11.72 -23.10 -10.86
C ILE A 29 10.75 -24.26 -11.06
N ALA A 30 9.57 -23.99 -11.62
CA ALA A 30 8.52 -25.01 -11.77
C ALA A 30 8.65 -25.82 -13.08
N ARG A 31 9.64 -25.52 -13.92
CA ARG A 31 9.94 -26.17 -15.21
C ARG A 31 8.80 -26.16 -16.23
N SER A 32 7.79 -25.32 -16.02
CA SER A 32 6.67 -25.08 -16.92
C SER A 32 6.10 -23.68 -16.68
N PRO A 33 5.41 -23.06 -17.66
CA PRO A 33 4.76 -21.78 -17.45
C PRO A 33 3.51 -21.88 -16.56
N PRO A 34 3.16 -20.81 -15.79
CA PRO A 34 1.90 -20.74 -15.08
C PRO A 34 0.70 -20.83 -16.03
N ARG A 35 -0.38 -21.43 -15.54
CA ARG A 35 -1.66 -21.53 -16.26
C ARG A 35 -2.48 -20.26 -16.08
N ASP A 36 -3.50 -20.12 -16.90
CA ASP A 36 -4.38 -18.95 -16.87
C ASP A 36 -5.11 -18.86 -15.52
N GLU A 37 -5.49 -20.00 -14.94
CA GLU A 37 -6.07 -20.08 -13.59
C GLU A 37 -5.11 -19.55 -12.52
N ASP A 38 -3.82 -19.84 -12.62
CA ASP A 38 -2.80 -19.34 -11.67
C ASP A 38 -2.68 -17.82 -11.76
N TYR A 39 -2.68 -17.26 -12.97
CA TYR A 39 -2.68 -15.80 -13.16
C TYR A 39 -3.95 -15.14 -12.62
N ARG A 40 -5.12 -15.74 -12.85
CA ARG A 40 -6.39 -15.19 -12.33
C ARG A 40 -6.40 -15.14 -10.82
N GLU A 41 -6.00 -16.22 -10.15
CA GLU A 41 -5.93 -16.25 -8.69
C GLU A 41 -4.82 -15.35 -8.15
N ALA A 42 -3.70 -15.20 -8.86
CA ALA A 42 -2.63 -14.28 -8.49
C ALA A 42 -3.07 -12.81 -8.59
N VAL A 43 -3.83 -12.43 -9.62
CA VAL A 43 -4.38 -11.07 -9.73
C VAL A 43 -5.35 -10.77 -8.59
N ARG A 44 -6.31 -11.68 -8.33
CA ARG A 44 -7.22 -11.54 -7.18
C ARG A 44 -6.45 -11.35 -5.88
N TYR A 45 -5.46 -12.21 -5.65
CA TYR A 45 -4.61 -12.10 -4.46
C TYR A 45 -3.87 -10.75 -4.39
N SER A 46 -3.38 -10.23 -5.51
CA SER A 46 -2.69 -8.94 -5.55
C SER A 46 -3.64 -7.78 -5.28
N HIS A 47 -4.88 -7.84 -5.76
CA HIS A 47 -5.89 -6.80 -5.52
C HIS A 47 -6.36 -6.81 -4.07
N ASP A 48 -6.66 -7.98 -3.50
CA ASP A 48 -6.96 -8.14 -2.06
C ASP A 48 -5.84 -7.57 -1.18
N LYS A 49 -4.58 -7.80 -1.57
CA LYS A 49 -3.41 -7.26 -0.85
C LYS A 49 -3.30 -5.75 -0.98
N LEU A 50 -3.54 -5.21 -2.16
CA LEU A 50 -3.52 -3.78 -2.41
C LEU A 50 -4.62 -3.08 -1.59
N ASP A 51 -5.84 -3.61 -1.59
CA ASP A 51 -6.94 -3.13 -0.75
C ASP A 51 -6.57 -3.07 0.72
N PHE A 52 -6.02 -4.17 1.25
CA PHE A 52 -5.58 -4.23 2.64
C PHE A 52 -4.52 -3.16 2.97
N GLU A 53 -3.51 -2.98 2.11
CA GLU A 53 -2.46 -1.97 2.34
C GLU A 53 -2.97 -0.54 2.16
N LEU A 54 -3.96 -0.32 1.30
CA LEU A 54 -4.65 0.96 1.14
C LEU A 54 -5.45 1.32 2.39
N GLU A 55 -6.26 0.40 2.92
CA GLU A 55 -6.98 0.60 4.19
C GLU A 55 -6.02 0.92 5.32
N ARG A 56 -4.90 0.18 5.40
CA ARG A 56 -3.85 0.44 6.39
C ARG A 56 -3.22 1.81 6.21
N LEU A 57 -2.95 2.24 4.98
CA LEU A 57 -2.39 3.55 4.70
C LEU A 57 -3.37 4.68 5.10
N ILE A 58 -4.67 4.52 4.82
CA ILE A 58 -5.71 5.47 5.26
C ILE A 58 -5.68 5.63 6.79
N LEU A 59 -5.65 4.52 7.53
CA LEU A 59 -5.56 4.56 9.00
C LEU A 59 -4.28 5.25 9.49
N MET A 60 -3.18 5.08 8.76
CA MET A 60 -1.92 5.75 9.08
C MET A 60 -1.99 7.27 8.85
N TYR A 61 -2.62 7.73 7.76
CA TYR A 61 -2.88 9.15 7.54
C TYR A 61 -3.75 9.73 8.64
N ASP A 62 -4.88 9.10 8.94
CA ASP A 62 -5.83 9.59 9.95
C ASP A 62 -5.20 9.63 11.33
N GLY A 63 -4.38 8.63 11.69
CA GLY A 63 -3.65 8.61 12.95
C GLY A 63 -2.61 9.72 13.07
N LEU A 64 -1.90 10.03 11.97
CA LEU A 64 -0.91 11.10 11.95
C LEU A 64 -1.56 12.49 11.96
N ASP A 65 -2.64 12.68 11.19
CA ASP A 65 -3.45 13.89 11.21
C ASP A 65 -3.97 14.16 12.62
N TYR A 66 -4.55 13.15 13.28
CA TYR A 66 -5.03 13.27 14.66
C TYR A 66 -3.92 13.75 15.62
N TYR A 67 -2.75 13.12 15.55
CA TYR A 67 -1.60 13.48 16.38
C TYR A 67 -1.13 14.92 16.13
N ASN A 68 -1.00 15.31 14.87
CA ASN A 68 -0.57 16.64 14.47
C ASN A 68 -1.56 17.72 14.89
N LEU A 69 -2.86 17.48 14.69
CA LEU A 69 -3.92 18.39 15.10
C LEU A 69 -3.97 18.54 16.62
N GLN A 70 -3.72 17.48 17.38
CA GLN A 70 -3.64 17.55 18.84
C GLN A 70 -2.49 18.46 19.30
N LYS A 71 -1.30 18.34 18.70
CA LYS A 71 -0.17 19.24 19.00
C LYS A 71 -0.51 20.72 18.75
N VAL A 72 -1.21 20.99 17.65
CA VAL A 72 -1.65 22.35 17.31
C VAL A 72 -2.62 22.89 18.36
N ARG A 73 -3.53 22.05 18.87
CA ARG A 73 -4.44 22.41 19.97
C ARG A 73 -3.68 22.69 21.27
N ASP A 74 -2.77 21.81 21.65
CA ASP A 74 -1.95 21.96 22.86
C ASP A 74 -1.12 23.27 22.81
N ALA A 75 -0.54 23.58 21.64
CA ALA A 75 0.18 24.83 21.42
C ALA A 75 -0.74 26.07 21.47
N ALA A 76 -2.00 25.95 21.05
CA ALA A 76 -2.97 27.03 21.21
C ALA A 76 -3.32 27.28 22.67
N GLU A 77 -3.61 26.23 23.44
CA GLU A 77 -3.89 26.36 24.87
C GLU A 77 -2.71 26.94 25.65
N ALA A 78 -1.47 26.59 25.28
CA ALA A 78 -0.27 27.16 25.87
C ALA A 78 -0.11 28.67 25.62
N ARG A 79 -0.71 29.22 24.55
CA ARG A 79 -0.74 30.68 24.29
C ARG A 79 -1.73 31.41 25.20
N GLY A 80 -2.70 30.71 25.77
CA GLY A 80 -3.68 31.28 26.69
C GLY A 80 -4.98 30.47 26.75
N LEU A 81 -5.64 30.51 27.91
CA LEU A 81 -6.94 29.88 28.14
C LEU A 81 -7.97 30.36 27.11
N GLY A 82 -8.55 29.41 26.37
CA GLY A 82 -9.60 29.68 25.37
C GLY A 82 -9.08 30.14 24.00
N VAL A 83 -7.76 30.25 23.80
CA VAL A 83 -7.18 30.49 22.48
C VAL A 83 -7.38 29.25 21.62
N ARG A 84 -7.97 29.44 20.43
CA ARG A 84 -8.21 28.36 19.47
C ARG A 84 -7.18 28.41 18.35
N PRO A 85 -6.78 27.25 17.80
CA PRO A 85 -6.02 27.24 16.57
C PRO A 85 -6.79 27.87 15.41
N THR A 86 -6.07 28.48 14.50
CA THR A 86 -6.59 29.01 13.24
C THR A 86 -6.78 27.89 12.21
N ASP A 87 -7.66 28.10 11.24
CA ASP A 87 -7.85 27.16 10.12
C ASP A 87 -6.55 26.94 9.32
N GLN A 88 -5.68 27.95 9.27
CA GLN A 88 -4.39 27.86 8.61
C GLN A 88 -3.43 26.94 9.36
N GLU A 89 -3.37 27.04 10.70
CA GLU A 89 -2.56 26.15 11.54
C GLU A 89 -3.01 24.69 11.39
N PHE A 90 -4.31 24.42 11.26
CA PHE A 90 -4.79 23.07 11.00
C PHE A 90 -4.43 22.56 9.60
N LYS A 91 -4.64 23.36 8.56
CA LYS A 91 -4.35 22.95 7.17
C LYS A 91 -2.87 22.63 6.96
N GLN A 92 -1.97 23.37 7.62
CA GLN A 92 -0.53 23.20 7.46
C GLN A 92 0.01 21.88 8.04
N VAL A 93 -0.73 21.24 8.93
CA VAL A 93 -0.27 20.01 9.61
C VAL A 93 -0.95 18.74 9.11
N LEU A 94 -1.89 18.87 8.17
CA LEU A 94 -2.51 17.73 7.50
C LEU A 94 -1.52 17.08 6.53
N VAL A 95 -1.53 15.76 6.52
CA VAL A 95 -0.66 14.97 5.66
C VAL A 95 -1.24 14.92 4.26
N GLU A 96 -0.42 15.25 3.27
CA GLU A 96 -0.78 15.04 1.86
C GLU A 96 -0.97 13.54 1.58
N ARG A 97 -2.09 13.21 0.93
CA ARG A 97 -2.53 11.83 0.67
C ARG A 97 -2.31 11.45 -0.78
N LEU A 98 -1.97 10.19 -1.05
CA LEU A 98 -2.04 9.64 -2.40
C LEU A 98 -3.46 9.73 -2.96
N THR A 99 -3.53 9.95 -4.26
CA THR A 99 -4.78 10.04 -5.03
C THR A 99 -4.97 8.81 -5.90
N GLN A 100 -6.16 8.68 -6.49
CA GLN A 100 -6.42 7.61 -7.47
C GLN A 100 -5.55 7.73 -8.72
N GLU A 101 -5.09 8.95 -9.05
CA GLU A 101 -4.19 9.17 -10.20
C GLU A 101 -2.79 8.56 -9.94
N ASP A 102 -2.38 8.47 -8.67
CA ASP A 102 -1.11 7.88 -8.26
C ASP A 102 -1.15 6.34 -8.25
N ILE A 103 -2.35 5.74 -8.23
CA ILE A 103 -2.56 4.29 -8.15
C ILE A 103 -3.63 3.85 -9.19
N PRO A 104 -3.30 3.85 -10.50
CA PRO A 104 -4.26 3.58 -11.55
C PRO A 104 -4.44 2.06 -11.80
N VAL A 105 -5.03 1.35 -10.82
CA VAL A 105 -5.30 -0.11 -10.90
C VAL A 105 -6.81 -0.39 -10.92
N HIS A 106 -7.22 -1.41 -11.69
CA HIS A 106 -8.62 -1.81 -11.78
C HIS A 106 -9.01 -2.74 -10.62
N MET A 107 -9.55 -2.18 -9.54
CA MET A 107 -9.93 -2.92 -8.32
C MET A 107 -11.15 -3.86 -8.46
N ASN A 108 -11.85 -3.87 -9.61
CA ASN A 108 -13.00 -4.76 -9.82
C ASN A 108 -12.58 -6.03 -10.56
N ASP A 109 -12.19 -7.04 -9.78
CA ASP A 109 -11.66 -8.32 -10.27
C ASP A 109 -12.60 -9.04 -11.23
N GLU A 110 -13.90 -9.10 -10.92
CA GLU A 110 -14.83 -9.93 -11.69
C GLU A 110 -15.09 -9.36 -13.08
N GLU A 111 -15.26 -8.05 -13.20
CA GLU A 111 -15.47 -7.39 -14.49
C GLU A 111 -14.22 -7.41 -15.36
N TRP A 112 -13.04 -7.32 -14.74
CA TRP A 112 -11.76 -7.37 -15.43
C TRP A 112 -11.41 -8.81 -15.87
N LEU A 113 -11.51 -9.80 -14.98
CA LEU A 113 -11.21 -11.21 -15.25
C LEU A 113 -12.05 -11.81 -16.38
N GLN A 114 -13.29 -11.34 -16.53
CA GLN A 114 -14.19 -11.78 -17.60
C GLN A 114 -13.73 -11.33 -19.00
N LYS A 115 -12.95 -10.26 -19.09
CA LYS A 115 -12.52 -9.63 -20.36
C LYS A 115 -11.07 -9.95 -20.73
N ALA A 116 -10.22 -10.28 -19.76
CA ALA A 116 -8.79 -10.39 -19.93
C ALA A 116 -8.33 -11.69 -20.64
N LYS A 117 -7.47 -11.55 -21.66
CA LYS A 117 -6.64 -12.65 -22.19
C LYS A 117 -5.40 -12.82 -21.30
N LYS A 118 -4.68 -13.94 -21.46
CA LYS A 118 -3.50 -14.26 -20.63
C LYS A 118 -2.44 -13.16 -20.53
N TRP A 119 -2.14 -12.48 -21.64
CA TRP A 119 -1.17 -11.38 -21.66
C TRP A 119 -1.64 -10.18 -20.83
N ASP A 120 -2.95 -9.88 -20.89
CA ASP A 120 -3.57 -8.81 -20.11
C ASP A 120 -3.48 -9.11 -18.60
N MET A 121 -3.53 -10.39 -18.21
CA MET A 121 -3.38 -10.79 -16.81
C MET A 121 -1.97 -10.56 -16.25
N GLN A 122 -0.93 -10.73 -17.08
CA GLN A 122 0.44 -10.41 -16.64
C GLN A 122 0.64 -8.90 -16.48
N GLN A 123 0.05 -8.10 -17.37
CA GLN A 123 0.10 -6.64 -17.29
C GLN A 123 -0.65 -6.12 -16.08
N GLU A 124 -1.85 -6.62 -15.82
CA GLU A 124 -2.61 -6.24 -14.62
C GLU A 124 -1.89 -6.64 -13.35
N LEU A 125 -1.40 -7.89 -13.28
CA LEU A 125 -0.65 -8.34 -12.12
C LEU A 125 0.57 -7.45 -11.87
N LYS A 126 1.25 -7.03 -12.94
CA LYS A 126 2.35 -6.06 -12.84
C LYS A 126 1.89 -4.70 -12.32
N ALA A 127 0.80 -4.16 -12.85
CA ALA A 127 0.25 -2.88 -12.42
C ALA A 127 -0.14 -2.93 -10.93
N ALA A 128 -0.80 -4.00 -10.49
CA ALA A 128 -1.18 -4.22 -9.10
C ALA A 128 0.03 -4.33 -8.15
N VAL A 129 1.11 -4.99 -8.58
CA VAL A 129 2.35 -5.07 -7.80
C VAL A 129 3.10 -3.74 -7.76
N ASP A 130 3.17 -3.02 -8.88
CA ASP A 130 3.79 -1.69 -8.93
C ASP A 130 3.00 -0.72 -8.02
N ALA A 131 1.67 -0.79 -8.02
CA ALA A 131 0.81 -0.07 -7.09
C ALA A 131 1.06 -0.44 -5.62
N LEU A 132 1.24 -1.72 -5.32
CA LEU A 132 1.56 -2.20 -3.97
C LEU A 132 2.89 -1.61 -3.48
N ASP A 133 3.91 -1.54 -4.34
CA ASP A 133 5.19 -0.90 -3.99
C ASP A 133 5.03 0.60 -3.74
N THR A 134 4.24 1.31 -4.56
CA THR A 134 3.89 2.72 -4.33
C THR A 134 3.22 2.92 -2.97
N VAL A 135 2.18 2.14 -2.65
CA VAL A 135 1.49 2.21 -1.34
C VAL A 135 2.45 1.93 -0.20
N ARG A 136 3.32 0.92 -0.31
CA ARG A 136 4.32 0.60 0.72
C ARG A 136 5.41 1.65 0.84
N GLY A 137 5.82 2.27 -0.27
CA GLY A 137 6.70 3.44 -0.28
C GLY A 137 6.10 4.59 0.52
N GLU A 138 4.82 4.84 0.30
CA GLU A 138 4.08 5.88 0.98
C GLU A 138 3.85 5.59 2.47
N GLN A 139 3.52 4.35 2.83
CA GLN A 139 3.47 3.94 4.23
C GLN A 139 4.80 4.18 4.94
N ARG A 140 5.94 3.90 4.29
CA ARG A 140 7.27 4.20 4.84
C ARG A 140 7.46 5.71 5.05
N ARG A 141 7.02 6.55 4.10
CA ARG A 141 7.05 8.01 4.22
C ARG A 141 6.24 8.48 5.42
N VAL A 142 4.99 8.04 5.55
CA VAL A 142 4.10 8.41 6.67
C VAL A 142 4.64 7.93 8.01
N GLN A 143 5.20 6.72 8.09
CA GLN A 143 5.85 6.21 9.30
C GLN A 143 7.04 7.08 9.72
N ALA A 144 7.86 7.50 8.78
CA ALA A 144 9.00 8.38 9.06
C ALA A 144 8.57 9.76 9.57
N MET A 145 7.40 10.26 9.16
CA MET A 145 6.86 11.52 9.69
C MET A 145 6.38 11.41 11.14
N ARG A 146 5.83 10.25 11.54
CA ARG A 146 5.39 10.00 12.91
C ARG A 146 6.57 9.92 13.90
N TRP A 147 7.69 9.37 13.45
CA TRP A 147 8.91 9.21 14.24
C TRP A 147 10.04 10.02 13.59
N PRO A 148 10.10 11.35 13.83
CA PRO A 148 11.34 12.07 13.56
C PRO A 148 12.44 11.30 14.29
N LYS A 149 13.51 10.91 13.59
CA LYS A 149 14.71 10.26 14.16
C LYS A 149 15.49 11.25 15.04
N THR A 150 14.81 11.93 15.93
CA THR A 150 15.34 13.00 16.76
C THR A 150 15.14 12.54 18.19
N LYS A 151 16.24 12.18 18.85
CA LYS A 151 16.39 11.62 20.22
C LYS A 151 16.47 10.10 20.38
N MET A 152 17.28 9.42 19.56
CA MET A 152 17.96 8.20 20.03
C MET A 152 19.50 8.33 20.04
N GLU A 153 20.04 9.46 19.60
CA GLU A 153 21.50 9.70 19.54
C GLU A 153 22.00 10.73 20.58
N GLU A 154 21.15 11.17 21.53
CA GLU A 154 21.56 12.11 22.60
C GLU A 154 21.62 11.47 24.01
N ASP A 155 21.37 10.16 24.15
CA ASP A 155 21.45 9.44 25.43
C ASP A 155 22.70 8.52 25.55
N GLU A 156 23.67 8.62 24.62
CA GLU A 156 24.92 7.82 24.64
C GLU A 156 26.24 8.63 24.62
N GLU A 157 26.25 9.90 25.04
CA GLU A 157 27.51 10.61 25.39
C GLU A 157 27.47 11.31 26.76
#